data_AF-A0A935VIG9-F1
#
_entry.id   AF-A0A935VIG9-F1
#
_cell.length_a   1.000
_cell.length_b   1.000
_cell.length_c   1.000
_cell.angle_alpha   90.00
_cell.angle_beta   90.00
_cell.angle_gamma   90.00
#
_symmetry.space_group_name_H-M   'P 1'
#
loop_
_entity.id
_entity.type
_entity.pdbx_description
1 polymer ?
#
loop_
_entity_poly.entity_id
_entity_poly.type
_entity_poly.pdbx_seq_one_letter_code
_entity_poly.pdbx_strand_id
1 'polypeptide(L)'
;MTKPYLKSSLAATFLLAFILNPFNFFAQEGNPIQDLGSSVHGNFQIDAQYYNPDSLIGAPKVPEKLLSNAFGNINFIKGKFSAGVRYEAYNNVKQGFLPQYKGQGITNRFVRYQDKLFDVTVGNFTKCLVMD
;
A
#
# COMPACT_ATOMS: atom_id res chain seq x y z
N MET A 1 -51.34 13.42 -10.91
CA MET A 1 -50.24 12.56 -10.44
C MET A 1 -49.03 12.82 -11.35
N THR A 2 -48.19 13.79 -11.00
CA THR A 2 -47.04 14.23 -11.83
C THR A 2 -45.75 13.95 -11.06
N LYS A 3 -44.87 13.12 -11.61
CA LYS A 3 -43.54 12.83 -11.03
C LYS A 3 -42.65 14.07 -11.15
N PRO A 4 -41.89 14.46 -10.12
CA PRO A 4 -40.96 15.57 -10.25
C PRO A 4 -39.72 15.14 -11.04
N TYR A 5 -39.35 15.97 -12.02
CA TYR A 5 -38.15 15.82 -12.84
C TYR A 5 -36.89 16.08 -12.01
N LEU A 6 -35.91 15.17 -12.12
CA LEU A 6 -34.59 15.26 -11.50
C LEU A 6 -33.77 16.35 -12.21
N LYS A 7 -33.53 17.47 -11.54
CA LYS A 7 -32.67 18.56 -12.05
C LYS A 7 -31.21 18.09 -11.98
N SER A 8 -30.66 17.68 -13.13
CA SER A 8 -29.24 17.34 -13.28
C SER A 8 -28.40 18.54 -12.83
N SER A 9 -27.69 18.40 -11.71
CA SER A 9 -26.79 19.42 -11.19
C SER A 9 -25.52 19.42 -12.04
N LEU A 10 -25.17 20.58 -12.59
CA LEU A 10 -23.93 20.81 -13.35
C LEU A 10 -22.68 20.29 -12.60
N ALA A 11 -22.73 20.26 -11.25
CA ALA A 11 -21.70 19.73 -10.39
C ALA A 11 -21.49 18.20 -10.55
N ALA A 12 -22.56 17.44 -10.79
CA ALA A 12 -22.48 15.99 -11.00
C ALA A 12 -21.77 15.65 -12.32
N THR A 13 -21.96 16.48 -13.36
CA THR A 13 -21.28 16.34 -14.65
C THR A 13 -19.78 16.65 -14.54
N PHE A 14 -19.40 17.66 -13.75
CA PHE A 14 -17.99 17.98 -13.49
C PHE A 14 -17.26 16.88 -12.72
N LEU A 15 -17.92 16.24 -11.75
CA LEU A 15 -17.34 15.12 -11.00
C LEU A 15 -17.09 13.90 -11.91
N LEU A 16 -17.99 13.65 -12.87
CA LEU A 16 -17.87 12.54 -13.81
C LEU A 16 -16.76 12.76 -14.84
N ALA A 17 -16.52 14.01 -15.26
CA ALA A 17 -15.46 14.38 -16.20
C ALA A 17 -14.03 14.22 -15.61
N PHE A 18 -13.89 14.33 -14.29
CA PHE A 18 -12.61 14.09 -13.61
C PHE A 18 -12.26 12.60 -13.50
N ILE A 19 -13.25 11.71 -13.42
CA ILE A 19 -13.05 10.26 -13.29
C ILE A 19 -12.68 9.61 -14.65
N LEU A 20 -13.10 10.24 -15.77
CA LEU A 20 -12.92 9.68 -17.11
C LEU A 20 -11.67 10.18 -17.86
N ASN A 21 -10.78 10.96 -17.24
CA ASN A 21 -9.51 11.33 -17.88
C ASN A 21 -8.49 10.19 -17.69
N PRO A 22 -8.14 9.40 -18.74
CA PRO A 22 -6.96 8.57 -18.66
C PRO A 22 -5.76 9.49 -18.60
N PHE A 23 -5.09 9.54 -17.45
CA PHE A 23 -3.74 10.07 -17.36
C PHE A 23 -2.89 9.29 -18.37
N ASN A 24 -2.55 9.91 -19.49
CA ASN A 24 -1.64 9.34 -20.47
C ASN A 24 -0.24 9.35 -19.87
N PHE A 25 0.13 8.25 -19.21
CA PHE A 25 1.50 8.00 -18.79
C PHE A 25 2.30 7.58 -20.04
N PHE A 26 3.02 8.53 -20.64
CA PHE A 26 4.03 8.21 -21.65
C PHE A 26 5.17 7.46 -20.95
N ALA A 27 5.35 6.18 -21.28
CA ALA A 27 6.47 5.38 -20.82
C ALA A 27 7.59 5.38 -21.88
N GLN A 28 8.75 5.91 -21.47
CA GLN A 28 10.12 5.67 -21.96
C GLN A 28 10.35 5.60 -23.49
N GLU A 29 10.88 6.69 -24.03
CA GLU A 29 11.48 6.76 -25.36
C GLU A 29 12.91 6.17 -25.30
N GLY A 30 13.13 5.05 -25.99
CA GLY A 30 14.35 4.25 -25.91
C GLY A 30 15.51 4.81 -26.76
N ASN A 31 16.64 5.08 -26.12
CA ASN A 31 17.94 5.23 -26.79
C ASN A 31 18.73 3.91 -26.72
N PRO A 32 19.28 3.39 -27.84
CA PRO A 32 19.90 2.06 -27.90
C PRO A 32 21.37 2.01 -27.38
N ILE A 33 21.75 2.87 -26.42
CA ILE A 33 23.07 2.78 -25.77
C ILE A 33 22.91 2.23 -24.35
N GLN A 34 23.10 0.91 -24.23
CA GLN A 34 23.24 0.10 -23.00
C GLN A 34 22.47 0.64 -21.78
N ASP A 35 21.15 0.67 -21.91
CA ASP A 35 20.21 0.90 -20.84
C ASP A 35 20.38 -0.19 -19.78
N LEU A 36 21.09 0.11 -18.68
CA LEU A 36 21.15 -0.76 -17.50
C LEU A 36 19.84 -0.68 -16.69
N GLY A 37 18.72 -0.54 -17.41
CA GLY A 37 17.43 0.04 -17.02
C GLY A 37 17.13 -0.01 -15.54
N SER A 38 16.89 1.16 -14.95
CA SER A 38 16.43 1.22 -13.57
C SER A 38 14.95 0.86 -13.50
N SER A 39 14.60 -0.12 -12.66
CA SER A 39 13.21 -0.47 -12.38
C SER A 39 12.86 -0.16 -10.94
N VAL A 40 11.66 0.40 -10.76
CA VAL A 40 11.01 0.57 -9.45
C VAL A 40 9.74 -0.25 -9.50
N HIS A 41 9.58 -1.18 -8.57
CA HIS A 41 8.39 -2.01 -8.46
C HIS A 41 8.05 -2.27 -7.00
N GLY A 42 6.81 -2.65 -6.74
CA GLY A 42 6.33 -2.80 -5.38
C GLY A 42 4.89 -3.26 -5.33
N ASN A 43 4.36 -3.41 -4.12
CA ASN A 43 2.94 -3.59 -3.90
C ASN A 43 2.51 -2.93 -2.59
N PHE A 44 1.25 -2.54 -2.54
CA PHE A 44 0.61 -2.03 -1.33
C PHE A 44 -0.70 -2.79 -1.13
N GLN A 45 -1.07 -2.99 0.12
CA GLN A 45 -2.33 -3.61 0.50
C GLN A 45 -2.85 -2.92 1.74
N ILE A 46 -4.16 -2.65 1.74
CA ILE A 46 -4.90 -2.09 2.86
C ILE A 46 -6.11 -2.97 3.09
N ASP A 47 -6.33 -3.26 4.36
CA ASP A 47 -7.18 -4.33 4.82
C ASP A 47 -7.99 -3.79 6.00
N ALA A 48 -9.20 -3.27 5.74
CA ALA A 48 -10.03 -2.60 6.74
C ALA A 48 -11.34 -3.36 7.02
N GLN A 49 -11.77 -3.37 8.27
CA GLN A 49 -13.02 -4.01 8.69
C GLN A 49 -13.81 -3.12 9.63
N TYR A 50 -15.11 -2.99 9.35
CA TYR A 50 -16.06 -2.28 10.20
C TYR A 50 -16.88 -3.28 11.03
N TYR A 51 -16.95 -3.07 12.34
CA TYR A 51 -17.63 -3.97 13.27
C TYR A 51 -18.95 -3.37 13.75
N ASN A 52 -20.00 -4.18 13.68
CA ASN A 52 -21.28 -3.92 14.31
C ASN A 52 -21.45 -4.85 15.51
N PRO A 53 -21.89 -4.34 16.67
CA PRO A 53 -22.15 -5.18 17.82
C PRO A 53 -23.35 -6.09 17.53
N ASP A 54 -23.19 -7.38 17.78
CA ASP A 54 -24.28 -8.36 17.75
C ASP A 54 -24.21 -9.20 19.03
N SER A 55 -25.16 -8.94 19.93
CA SER A 55 -25.28 -9.65 21.20
C SER A 55 -26.00 -11.01 21.09
N LEU A 56 -26.64 -11.32 19.96
CA LEU A 56 -27.38 -12.58 19.77
C LEU A 56 -26.43 -13.75 19.50
N ILE A 57 -25.33 -13.50 18.80
CA ILE A 57 -24.32 -14.54 18.44
C ILE A 57 -23.14 -14.60 19.41
N GLY A 58 -23.15 -13.81 20.48
CA GLY A 58 -22.06 -13.78 21.46
C GLY A 58 -20.75 -13.20 20.92
N ALA A 59 -20.82 -12.30 19.94
CA ALA A 59 -19.61 -11.71 19.35
C ALA A 59 -18.84 -10.85 20.38
N PRO A 60 -17.50 -10.98 20.46
CA PRO A 60 -16.69 -10.18 21.36
C PRO A 60 -16.80 -8.69 21.03
N LYS A 61 -16.99 -7.86 22.05
CA LYS A 61 -17.16 -6.42 21.91
C LYS A 61 -15.84 -5.78 21.49
N VAL A 62 -15.81 -5.19 20.30
CA VAL A 62 -14.66 -4.42 19.80
C VAL A 62 -14.84 -2.95 20.22
N PRO A 63 -13.87 -2.33 20.93
CA PRO A 63 -13.98 -0.93 21.35
C PRO A 63 -13.99 0.05 20.17
N GLU A 64 -13.18 -0.24 19.15
CA GLU A 64 -13.06 0.58 17.94
C GLU A 64 -13.96 -0.01 16.83
N LYS A 65 -14.73 0.85 16.15
CA LYS A 65 -15.65 0.38 15.09
C LYS A 65 -14.95 0.05 13.77
N LEU A 66 -13.74 0.57 13.55
CA LEU A 66 -12.96 0.39 12.34
C LEU A 66 -11.54 -0.06 12.71
N LEU A 67 -11.15 -1.24 12.24
CA LEU A 67 -9.82 -1.81 12.44
C LEU A 67 -9.17 -1.99 11.07
N SER A 68 -7.87 -1.72 10.97
CA SER A 68 -7.16 -1.78 9.69
C SER A 68 -5.72 -2.23 9.80
N ASN A 69 -5.30 -3.01 8.82
CA ASN A 69 -3.92 -3.40 8.61
C ASN A 69 -3.51 -2.95 7.21
N ALA A 70 -2.31 -2.40 7.06
CA ALA A 70 -1.76 -1.98 5.79
C ALA A 70 -0.29 -2.33 5.69
N PHE A 71 0.17 -2.64 4.48
CA PHE A 71 1.60 -2.67 4.19
C PHE A 71 1.88 -2.09 2.81
N GLY A 72 3.09 -1.58 2.64
CA GLY A 72 3.65 -1.14 1.37
C GLY A 72 5.07 -1.65 1.23
N ASN A 73 5.41 -2.14 0.06
CA ASN A 73 6.73 -2.60 -0.31
C ASN A 73 7.17 -1.86 -1.58
N ILE A 74 8.40 -1.37 -1.58
CA ILE A 74 9.05 -0.77 -2.75
C ILE A 74 10.42 -1.39 -2.91
N ASN A 75 10.76 -1.78 -4.14
CA ASN A 75 12.08 -2.24 -4.55
C ASN A 75 12.56 -1.41 -5.74
N PHE A 76 13.84 -1.11 -5.71
CA PHE A 76 14.58 -0.45 -6.77
C PHE A 76 15.69 -1.38 -7.24
N ILE A 77 15.85 -1.50 -8.56
CA ILE A 77 16.92 -2.27 -9.19
C ILE A 77 17.57 -1.42 -10.27
N LYS A 78 18.90 -1.38 -10.29
CA LYS A 78 19.68 -0.75 -11.36
C LYS A 78 20.98 -1.52 -11.56
N GLY A 79 21.06 -2.29 -12.63
CA GLY A 79 22.20 -3.17 -12.90
C GLY A 79 22.48 -4.14 -11.74
N LYS A 80 23.67 -4.03 -11.17
CA LYS A 80 24.16 -4.85 -10.05
C LYS A 80 23.66 -4.41 -8.67
N PHE A 81 23.00 -3.25 -8.59
CA PHE A 81 22.51 -2.70 -7.34
C PHE A 81 21.01 -2.93 -7.19
N SER A 82 20.59 -3.29 -5.99
CA SER A 82 19.19 -3.27 -5.60
C SER A 82 19.01 -2.71 -4.19
N ALA A 83 17.87 -2.09 -3.94
CA ALA A 83 17.50 -1.60 -2.62
C ALA A 83 16.00 -1.77 -2.43
N GLY A 84 15.55 -1.93 -1.20
CA GLY A 84 14.13 -2.05 -0.92
C GLY A 84 13.76 -1.63 0.48
N VAL A 85 12.49 -1.27 0.64
CA VAL A 85 11.90 -0.86 1.91
C VAL A 85 10.48 -1.40 2.01
N ARG A 86 10.09 -1.84 3.20
CA ARG A 86 8.73 -2.25 3.54
C ARG A 86 8.25 -1.49 4.77
N TYR A 87 7.10 -0.85 4.62
CA TYR A 87 6.38 -0.17 5.68
C TYR A 87 5.13 -0.96 6.03
N GLU A 88 4.83 -1.11 7.31
CA GLU A 88 3.59 -1.73 7.80
C GLU A 88 2.90 -0.78 8.78
N ALA A 89 1.57 -0.73 8.74
CA ALA A 89 0.76 0.03 9.66
C ALA A 89 -0.45 -0.80 10.12
N TYR A 90 -0.55 -1.01 11.42
CA TYR A 90 -1.61 -1.76 12.09
C TYR A 90 -2.39 -0.79 12.99
N ASN A 91 -3.16 0.09 12.35
CA ASN A 91 -3.99 1.08 13.03
C ASN A 91 -5.27 0.40 13.50
N ASN A 92 -5.29 0.06 14.80
CA ASN A 92 -6.28 -0.79 15.46
C ASN A 92 -6.33 -2.16 14.77
N VAL A 93 -5.54 -3.09 15.33
CA VAL A 93 -5.26 -4.42 14.75
C VAL A 93 -6.55 -5.20 14.53
N LYS A 94 -6.83 -5.61 13.28
CA LYS A 94 -7.99 -6.47 12.95
C LYS A 94 -8.06 -7.71 13.82
N GLN A 95 -9.28 -8.16 14.16
CA GLN A 95 -9.45 -9.42 14.88
C GLN A 95 -8.79 -10.59 14.13
N GLY A 96 -8.13 -11.47 14.86
CA GLY A 96 -7.30 -12.55 14.31
C GLY A 96 -5.80 -12.25 14.24
N PHE A 97 -5.39 -11.00 14.53
CA PHE A 97 -3.99 -10.62 14.70
C PHE A 97 -3.67 -10.37 16.18
N LEU A 98 -2.42 -10.67 16.59
CA LEU A 98 -1.97 -10.42 17.97
C LEU A 98 -1.95 -8.91 18.26
N PRO A 99 -2.54 -8.43 19.38
CA PRO A 99 -2.59 -7.00 19.72
C PRO A 99 -1.24 -6.29 19.77
N GLN A 100 -0.17 -7.04 20.05
CA GLN A 100 1.23 -6.58 20.06
C GLN A 100 1.72 -6.04 18.72
N TYR A 101 0.99 -6.26 17.62
CA TYR A 101 1.31 -5.68 16.32
C TYR A 101 0.78 -4.25 16.15
N LYS A 102 -0.01 -3.72 17.09
CA LYS A 102 -0.54 -2.35 17.03
C LYS A 102 0.61 -1.36 16.92
N GLY A 103 0.53 -0.47 15.93
CA GLY A 103 1.56 0.51 15.62
C GLY A 103 1.96 0.47 14.15
N GLN A 104 2.96 1.24 13.78
CA GLN A 104 3.37 1.41 12.38
C GLN A 104 4.88 1.61 12.29
N GLY A 105 5.51 1.19 11.20
CA GLY A 105 6.95 1.39 11.04
C GLY A 105 7.56 0.66 9.85
N ILE A 106 8.85 0.91 9.65
CA ILE A 106 9.65 0.27 8.60
C ILE A 106 10.11 -1.10 9.09
N THR A 107 9.47 -2.15 8.57
CA THR A 107 9.72 -3.52 8.99
C THR A 107 10.94 -4.13 8.34
N ASN A 108 11.24 -3.77 7.09
CA ASN A 108 12.42 -4.23 6.37
C ASN A 108 13.00 -3.08 5.55
N ARG A 109 14.32 -2.98 5.53
CA ARG A 109 15.08 -2.15 4.60
C ARG A 109 16.38 -2.84 4.23
N PHE A 110 16.75 -2.82 2.96
CA PHE A 110 18.00 -3.42 2.51
C PHE A 110 18.61 -2.66 1.34
N VAL A 111 19.93 -2.85 1.20
CA VAL A 111 20.71 -2.53 0.00
C VAL A 111 21.55 -3.74 -0.33
N ARG A 112 21.59 -4.12 -1.61
CA ARG A 112 22.33 -5.25 -2.14
C ARG A 112 23.17 -4.85 -3.34
N TYR A 113 24.36 -5.39 -3.41
CA TYR A 113 25.20 -5.39 -4.59
C TYR A 113 25.51 -6.83 -4.99
N GLN A 114 25.21 -7.19 -6.24
CA GLN A 114 25.41 -8.53 -6.76
C GLN A 114 26.15 -8.50 -8.10
N ASP A 115 27.26 -9.23 -8.17
CA ASP A 115 28.04 -9.50 -9.37
C ASP A 115 28.37 -11.00 -9.47
N LYS A 116 29.13 -11.40 -10.50
CA LYS A 116 29.57 -12.79 -10.69
C LYS A 116 30.44 -13.35 -9.56
N LEU A 117 31.15 -12.48 -8.83
CA LEU A 117 32.11 -12.87 -7.79
C LEU A 117 31.62 -12.61 -6.37
N PHE A 118 30.73 -11.64 -6.18
CA PHE A 118 30.31 -11.18 -4.86
C PHE A 118 28.81 -10.91 -4.82
N ASP A 119 28.19 -11.29 -3.71
CA ASP A 119 26.80 -10.98 -3.39
C ASP A 119 26.74 -10.51 -1.94
N VAL A 120 26.54 -9.20 -1.77
CA VAL A 120 26.58 -8.55 -0.46
C VAL A 120 25.27 -7.83 -0.26
N THR A 121 24.56 -8.17 0.82
CA THR A 121 23.37 -7.44 1.24
C THR A 121 23.53 -6.94 2.66
N VAL A 122 23.20 -5.66 2.87
CA VAL A 122 23.18 -5.01 4.18
C VAL A 122 21.79 -4.49 4.42
N GLY A 123 21.21 -4.81 5.58
CA GLY A 123 19.84 -4.42 5.88
C GLY A 123 19.28 -5.14 7.09
N ASN A 124 18.00 -4.88 7.32
CA ASN A 124 17.21 -5.61 8.30
C ASN A 124 16.16 -6.44 7.56
N PHE A 125 16.24 -7.77 7.71
CA PHE A 125 15.36 -8.73 7.05
C PHE A 125 14.22 -9.22 7.97
N THR A 126 14.16 -8.71 9.20
CA THR A 126 13.21 -9.13 10.23
C THR A 126 12.36 -7.95 10.67
N LYS A 127 11.08 -8.22 10.97
CA LYS A 127 10.10 -7.22 11.40
C LYS A 127 10.60 -6.42 12.60
N CYS A 128 11.12 -5.23 12.34
CA CYS A 128 11.39 -4.22 13.36
C CYS A 128 10.26 -3.20 13.29
N LEU A 129 9.25 -3.32 14.16
CA LEU A 129 8.28 -2.25 14.30
C LEU A 129 8.91 -1.19 15.21
N VAL A 130 9.25 -0.04 14.65
CA VAL A 130 9.59 1.13 15.46
C VAL A 130 8.28 1.60 16.08
N MET A 131 8.13 1.39 17.39
CA MET A 131 7.00 1.88 18.16
C MET A 131 7.37 3.29 18.61
N ASP A 132 6.86 4.29 17.90
CA ASP A 132 6.96 5.70 18.30
C ASP A 132 5.98 6.01 19.45
#